data_AF-C4XIE5-F1
#
_entry.id   AF-C4XIE5-F1
#
_cell.length_a   1.000
_cell.length_b   1.000
_cell.length_c   1.000
_cell.angle_alpha   90.00
_cell.angle_beta   90.00
_cell.angle_gamma   90.00
#
_symmetry.space_group_name_H-M   'P 1'
#
loop_
_entity.id
_entity.type
_entity.pdbx_description
1 polymer ?
#
loop_
_entity_poly.entity_id
_entity_poly.type
_entity_poly.pdbx_seq_one_letter_code
_entity_poly.pdbx_strand_id
1 'polypeptide(L)'
;MALKYQIMLPLLMLLALLGTWMTVGKVYASEIKENSGLLAQRWPPPDAYPARPKGPQPDPPPRLGQDDRGRPPGPWPHRPGMPPPPPPGRGSPDRRPPEPPPRLGQDGWRRPPGPLPQTPGMPPPNLGWGFPGSPASEPRQDGRRNAVASETEQPVQKHIPPAVIPSGETPDQRRDSEQTSMTHPKPNPSPQPETMADLTRRFSSSPIFIATGLATGCAATIVYLYIMNCKRKNRREETLREEAAQTSSHNFQDRVKMNHEEQIRKNLEDQSNAYLQREAARRQRQKHNEFLNESWQRAQRKRQEKKERTETHNHKQKGNNQQKTSRTADHRDISHDKKWACSILGVNLRASPREIKRSYIKMIKKTHPDKASSINKATEAEFLEKAKLINVAYDIMKK
;
A
#
# COMPACT_ATOMS: atom_id res chain seq x y z
N MET A 1 -82.46 -42.14 -41.19
CA MET A 1 -81.24 -42.83 -40.71
C MET A 1 -79.97 -42.05 -41.01
N ALA A 2 -79.77 -41.48 -42.22
CA ALA A 2 -78.54 -40.76 -42.60
C ALA A 2 -78.20 -39.54 -41.71
N LEU A 3 -79.19 -38.78 -41.24
CA LEU A 3 -78.95 -37.57 -40.43
C LEU A 3 -78.30 -37.83 -39.06
N LYS A 4 -78.47 -39.04 -38.48
CA LYS A 4 -77.89 -39.39 -37.17
C LYS A 4 -76.37 -39.61 -37.26
N TYR A 5 -75.88 -40.11 -38.39
CA TYR A 5 -74.45 -40.35 -38.59
C TYR A 5 -73.66 -39.05 -38.83
N GLN A 6 -74.29 -38.03 -39.41
CA GLN A 6 -73.68 -36.73 -39.68
C GLN A 6 -73.23 -36.00 -38.39
N ILE A 7 -73.95 -36.20 -37.28
CA ILE A 7 -73.67 -35.57 -35.98
C ILE A 7 -72.79 -36.47 -35.10
N MET A 8 -72.95 -37.79 -35.20
CA MET A 8 -72.18 -38.75 -34.39
C MET A 8 -70.70 -38.82 -34.79
N LEU A 9 -70.38 -38.66 -36.08
CA LEU A 9 -69.00 -38.73 -36.56
C LEU A 9 -68.08 -37.62 -36.01
N PRO A 10 -68.45 -36.32 -36.05
CA PRO A 10 -67.62 -35.26 -35.47
C PRO A 10 -67.52 -35.37 -33.93
N LEU A 11 -68.58 -35.85 -33.27
CA LEU A 11 -68.56 -36.07 -31.82
C LEU A 11 -67.55 -37.16 -31.43
N LEU A 12 -67.51 -38.27 -32.19
CA LEU A 12 -66.52 -39.34 -32.00
C LEU A 12 -65.09 -38.88 -32.27
N MET A 13 -64.87 -38.06 -33.31
CA MET A 13 -63.55 -37.47 -33.61
C MET A 13 -63.09 -36.53 -32.49
N LEU A 14 -64.00 -35.73 -31.93
CA LEU A 14 -63.70 -34.82 -30.83
C LEU A 14 -63.37 -35.57 -29.54
N LEU A 15 -64.08 -36.68 -29.25
CA LEU A 15 -63.76 -37.57 -28.13
C LEU A 15 -62.40 -38.27 -28.32
N ALA A 16 -62.05 -38.68 -29.54
CA ALA A 16 -60.73 -39.25 -29.84
C ALA A 16 -59.59 -38.24 -29.68
N LEU A 17 -59.81 -36.98 -30.08
CA LEU A 17 -58.87 -35.88 -29.87
C LEU A 17 -58.71 -35.54 -28.38
N LEU A 18 -59.79 -35.53 -27.61
CA LEU A 18 -59.72 -35.32 -26.15
C LEU A 18 -58.99 -36.47 -25.45
N GLY A 19 -59.23 -37.71 -25.87
CA GLY A 19 -58.53 -38.88 -25.34
C GLY A 19 -57.03 -38.85 -25.61
N THR A 20 -56.61 -38.47 -26.83
CA THR A 20 -55.19 -38.32 -27.18
C THR A 20 -54.54 -37.13 -26.47
N TRP A 21 -55.27 -36.03 -26.26
CA TRP A 21 -54.75 -34.89 -25.52
C TRP A 21 -54.52 -35.23 -24.04
N MET A 22 -55.42 -35.99 -23.42
CA MET A 22 -55.27 -36.50 -22.04
C MET A 22 -54.08 -37.44 -21.88
N THR A 23 -53.82 -38.32 -22.84
CA THR A 23 -52.66 -39.24 -22.77
C THR A 23 -51.34 -38.49 -22.94
N VAL A 24 -51.26 -37.54 -23.88
CA VAL A 24 -50.08 -36.66 -24.03
C VAL A 24 -49.85 -35.82 -22.78
N GLY A 25 -50.91 -35.27 -22.18
CA GLY A 25 -50.83 -34.50 -20.94
C GLY A 25 -50.27 -35.31 -19.76
N LYS A 26 -50.63 -36.60 -19.65
CA LYS A 26 -50.06 -37.49 -18.61
C LYS A 26 -48.57 -37.76 -18.80
N VAL A 27 -48.14 -37.98 -20.04
CA VAL A 27 -46.72 -38.18 -20.37
C VAL A 27 -45.90 -36.92 -20.07
N TYR A 28 -46.42 -35.74 -20.45
CA TYR A 28 -45.78 -34.46 -20.14
C TYR A 28 -45.70 -34.20 -18.63
N ALA A 29 -46.76 -34.53 -17.88
CA ALA A 29 -46.77 -34.37 -16.44
C ALA A 29 -45.75 -35.28 -15.73
N SER A 30 -45.55 -36.51 -16.20
CA SER A 30 -44.50 -37.39 -15.67
C SER A 30 -43.09 -36.86 -15.95
N GLU A 31 -42.85 -36.34 -17.15
CA GLU A 31 -41.54 -35.84 -17.57
C GLU A 31 -41.16 -34.52 -16.86
N ILE A 32 -42.14 -33.66 -16.57
CA ILE A 32 -41.94 -32.47 -15.73
C ILE A 32 -41.57 -32.89 -14.30
N LYS A 33 -42.20 -33.95 -13.77
CA LYS A 33 -41.92 -34.43 -12.41
C LYS A 33 -40.50 -34.99 -12.29
N GLU A 34 -40.02 -35.74 -13.28
CA GLU A 34 -38.63 -36.25 -13.30
C GLU A 34 -37.60 -35.13 -13.49
N ASN A 35 -37.84 -34.18 -14.40
CA ASN A 35 -36.92 -33.07 -14.62
C ASN A 35 -36.88 -32.06 -13.46
N SER A 36 -37.99 -31.89 -12.74
CA SER A 36 -38.01 -31.04 -11.53
C SER A 36 -37.15 -31.60 -10.39
N GLY A 37 -37.03 -32.93 -10.28
CA GLY A 37 -36.13 -33.59 -9.33
C GLY A 37 -34.65 -33.39 -9.66
N LEU A 38 -34.30 -33.40 -10.96
CA LEU A 38 -32.93 -33.15 -11.41
C LEU A 38 -32.51 -31.68 -11.25
N LEU A 39 -33.44 -30.74 -11.43
CA LEU A 39 -33.19 -29.32 -11.16
C LEU A 39 -32.97 -29.04 -9.66
N ALA A 40 -33.62 -29.79 -8.77
CA ALA A 40 -33.41 -29.67 -7.33
C ALA A 40 -32.03 -30.21 -6.87
N GLN A 41 -31.43 -31.17 -7.58
CA GLN A 41 -30.07 -31.66 -7.28
C GLN A 41 -28.96 -30.76 -7.82
N ARG A 42 -29.25 -29.87 -8.78
CA ARG A 42 -28.23 -29.01 -9.40
C ARG A 42 -27.88 -27.78 -8.56
N TRP A 43 -28.72 -27.44 -7.58
CA TRP A 43 -28.46 -26.36 -6.64
C TRP A 43 -28.13 -26.96 -5.28
N PRO A 44 -26.91 -26.75 -4.75
CA PRO A 44 -26.60 -27.19 -3.40
C PRO A 44 -27.57 -26.53 -2.41
N PRO A 45 -28.00 -27.22 -1.34
CA PRO A 45 -28.84 -26.62 -0.31
C PRO A 45 -28.17 -25.33 0.22
N PRO A 46 -28.95 -24.32 0.62
CA PRO A 46 -28.42 -23.02 1.06
C PRO A 46 -27.40 -23.10 2.21
N ASP A 47 -27.32 -24.24 2.89
CA ASP A 47 -26.37 -24.51 3.98
C ASP A 47 -25.03 -25.12 3.51
N ALA A 48 -24.91 -25.52 2.24
CA ALA A 48 -23.69 -26.11 1.66
C ALA A 48 -22.75 -25.08 1.03
N TYR A 49 -23.09 -23.79 1.07
CA TYR A 49 -22.12 -22.74 0.77
C TYR A 49 -21.13 -22.65 1.93
N PRO A 50 -19.81 -22.90 1.71
CA PRO A 50 -18.83 -22.72 2.75
C PRO A 50 -18.93 -21.29 3.25
N ALA A 51 -19.10 -21.13 4.57
CA ALA A 51 -19.16 -19.83 5.21
C ALA A 51 -18.04 -18.96 4.64
N ARG A 52 -18.43 -17.87 3.95
CA ARG A 52 -17.52 -16.91 3.33
C ARG A 52 -16.37 -16.68 4.32
N PRO A 53 -15.11 -17.01 3.98
CA PRO A 53 -14.02 -16.90 4.93
C PRO A 53 -14.07 -15.48 5.47
N LYS A 54 -14.27 -15.37 6.79
CA LYS A 54 -14.19 -14.09 7.48
C LYS A 54 -12.82 -13.58 7.12
N GLY A 55 -12.76 -12.55 6.26
CA GLY A 55 -11.53 -11.84 5.99
C GLY A 55 -10.86 -11.48 7.31
N PRO A 56 -9.53 -11.34 7.34
CA PRO A 56 -8.76 -11.17 8.57
C PRO A 56 -9.46 -10.16 9.47
N GLN A 57 -9.96 -10.67 10.59
CA GLN A 57 -10.61 -9.85 11.59
C GLN A 57 -9.56 -8.83 12.04
N PRO A 58 -9.81 -7.52 11.93
CA PRO A 58 -8.84 -6.52 12.34
C PRO A 58 -8.48 -6.80 13.79
N ASP A 59 -7.17 -6.95 14.06
CA ASP A 59 -6.68 -7.21 15.40
C ASP A 59 -7.28 -6.19 16.37
N PRO A 60 -7.79 -6.64 17.54
CA PRO A 60 -8.25 -5.71 18.55
C PRO A 60 -7.09 -4.76 18.88
N PRO A 61 -7.37 -3.44 19.03
CA PRO A 61 -6.33 -2.47 19.32
C PRO A 61 -5.55 -2.94 20.56
N PRO A 62 -4.22 -2.78 20.57
CA PRO A 62 -3.39 -3.24 21.67
C PRO A 62 -3.94 -2.62 22.96
N ARG A 63 -4.31 -3.48 23.92
CA ARG A 63 -4.68 -3.06 25.27
C ARG A 63 -3.50 -2.32 25.87
N LEU A 64 -3.56 -1.00 25.81
CA LEU A 64 -2.75 -0.09 26.62
C LEU A 64 -3.10 -0.33 28.07
N GLY A 65 -2.23 -1.03 28.79
CA GLY A 65 -2.30 -1.13 30.25
C GLY A 65 -2.05 -2.52 30.79
N GLN A 66 -0.81 -3.00 30.70
CA GLN A 66 -0.25 -3.78 31.80
C GLN A 66 1.27 -3.58 31.84
N ASP A 67 1.67 -2.75 32.79
CA ASP A 67 3.05 -2.48 33.18
C ASP A 67 3.73 -3.79 33.63
N ASP A 68 4.46 -4.43 32.73
CA ASP A 68 5.42 -5.48 33.10
C ASP A 68 6.76 -4.83 33.47
N ARG A 69 6.76 -4.11 34.59
CA ARG A 69 7.96 -3.52 35.20
C ARG A 69 8.59 -4.54 36.14
N GLY A 70 9.48 -5.39 35.62
CA GLY A 70 10.21 -6.30 36.51
C GLY A 70 11.35 -7.13 35.95
N ARG A 71 11.54 -7.28 34.64
CA ARG A 71 12.64 -8.12 34.10
C ARG A 71 13.86 -7.30 33.67
N PRO A 72 15.05 -7.55 34.23
CA PRO A 72 16.29 -7.05 33.62
C PRO A 72 16.46 -7.67 32.23
N PRO A 73 17.04 -6.93 31.26
CA PRO A 73 17.23 -7.43 29.91
C PRO A 73 18.14 -8.66 29.97
N GLY A 74 17.62 -9.81 29.51
CA GLY A 74 18.40 -11.02 29.32
C GLY A 74 19.45 -10.81 28.22
N PRO A 75 20.57 -11.58 28.26
CA PRO A 75 21.60 -11.51 27.24
C PRO A 75 21.03 -11.87 25.86
N TRP A 76 21.44 -11.10 24.85
CA TRP A 76 21.06 -11.31 23.46
C TRP A 76 21.39 -12.73 23.00
N PRO A 77 20.46 -13.46 22.37
CA PRO A 77 20.76 -14.79 21.85
C PRO A 77 21.82 -14.67 20.75
N HIS A 78 22.95 -15.33 20.96
CA HIS A 78 23.99 -15.48 19.95
C HIS A 78 23.39 -16.14 18.72
N ARG A 79 23.48 -15.46 17.57
CA ARG A 79 23.23 -16.08 16.25
C ARG A 79 24.25 -17.21 16.06
N PRO A 80 23.82 -18.46 15.83
CA PRO A 80 24.72 -19.52 15.42
C PRO A 80 25.33 -19.17 14.05
N GLY A 81 26.65 -19.14 13.94
CA GLY A 81 27.35 -19.03 12.66
C GLY A 81 28.11 -17.72 12.37
N MET A 82 28.19 -16.76 13.30
CA MET A 82 29.12 -15.63 13.16
C MET A 82 30.43 -15.89 13.90
N PRO A 83 31.61 -15.77 13.26
CA PRO A 83 32.88 -15.84 13.95
C PRO A 83 33.01 -14.66 14.94
N PRO A 84 33.65 -14.87 16.11
CA PRO A 84 33.81 -13.82 17.10
C PRO A 84 34.63 -12.64 16.53
N PRO A 85 34.33 -11.40 16.94
CA PRO A 85 35.14 -10.26 16.55
C PRO A 85 36.57 -10.43 17.06
N PRO A 86 37.60 -10.03 16.28
CA PRO A 86 38.99 -10.13 16.70
C PRO A 86 39.23 -9.28 17.97
N PRO A 87 40.14 -9.73 18.86
CA PRO A 87 40.46 -9.00 20.09
C PRO A 87 41.00 -7.59 19.76
N PRO A 88 40.71 -6.58 20.61
CA PRO A 88 41.27 -5.25 20.43
C PRO A 88 42.80 -5.32 20.48
N GLY A 89 43.42 -5.10 19.32
CA GLY A 89 44.86 -5.16 19.13
C GLY A 89 45.59 -4.21 20.07
N ARG A 90 46.54 -4.76 20.83
CA ARG A 90 47.61 -4.02 21.48
C ARG A 90 48.34 -3.21 20.41
N GLY A 91 48.52 -1.91 20.65
CA GLY A 91 49.18 -1.00 19.75
C GLY A 91 50.58 -1.46 19.37
N SER A 92 50.83 -1.55 18.06
CA SER A 92 52.18 -1.52 17.50
C SER A 92 52.71 -0.08 17.59
N PRO A 93 53.85 0.16 18.25
CA PRO A 93 54.52 1.45 18.22
C PRO A 93 55.54 1.40 17.07
N ASP A 94 55.12 1.64 15.84
CA ASP A 94 56.03 2.06 14.77
C ASP A 94 55.24 2.38 13.49
N ARG A 95 54.71 3.61 13.43
CA ARG A 95 54.39 4.24 12.15
C ARG A 95 54.93 5.66 12.18
N ARG A 96 56.15 5.81 11.67
CA ARG A 96 56.64 7.12 11.22
C ARG A 96 55.66 7.70 10.19
N PRO A 97 55.38 9.01 10.23
CA PRO A 97 54.60 9.65 9.19
C PRO A 97 55.35 9.56 7.84
N PRO A 98 54.66 9.35 6.72
CA PRO A 98 55.28 9.36 5.40
C PRO A 98 55.82 10.76 5.09
N GLU A 99 57.05 10.82 4.57
CA GLU A 99 57.68 12.04 4.08
C GLU A 99 56.85 12.68 2.96
N PRO A 100 56.79 14.02 2.89
CA PRO A 100 56.20 14.70 1.75
C PRO A 100 57.07 14.52 0.49
N PRO A 101 56.47 14.35 -0.70
CA PRO A 101 57.22 14.17 -1.94
C PRO A 101 58.04 15.43 -2.29
N PRO A 102 59.15 15.27 -3.04
CA PRO A 102 60.02 16.37 -3.42
C PRO A 102 59.27 17.37 -4.31
N ARG A 103 59.45 18.66 -4.01
CA ARG A 103 58.98 19.78 -4.82
C ARG A 103 59.66 19.72 -6.20
N LEU A 104 58.91 19.27 -7.20
CA LEU A 104 59.26 19.42 -8.61
C LEU A 104 59.14 20.89 -9.01
N GLY A 105 60.25 21.37 -9.58
CA GLY A 105 60.49 22.60 -10.34
C GLY A 105 59.35 23.62 -10.46
N GLN A 106 59.55 24.77 -9.83
CA GLN A 106 59.13 26.04 -10.40
C GLN A 106 60.04 26.32 -11.60
N ASP A 107 59.60 26.02 -12.82
CA ASP A 107 60.11 26.66 -14.02
C ASP A 107 59.10 26.51 -15.15
N GLY A 108 58.75 27.63 -15.77
CA GLY A 108 58.03 27.67 -17.04
C GLY A 108 56.52 27.90 -16.90
N TRP A 109 56.09 29.03 -17.47
CA TRP A 109 54.84 29.30 -18.20
C TRP A 109 54.30 30.69 -17.87
N ARG A 110 55.07 31.71 -18.29
CA ARG A 110 54.51 33.00 -18.68
C ARG A 110 54.02 32.87 -20.13
N ARG A 111 52.71 32.83 -20.35
CA ARG A 111 52.05 33.36 -21.55
C ARG A 111 50.66 33.88 -21.18
N PRO A 112 50.30 35.12 -21.54
CA PRO A 112 48.94 35.63 -21.40
C PRO A 112 48.03 35.06 -22.51
N PRO A 113 46.73 34.85 -22.25
CA PRO A 113 45.79 34.46 -23.30
C PRO A 113 45.44 35.66 -24.20
N GLY A 114 45.57 35.46 -25.51
CA GLY A 114 45.02 36.37 -26.53
C GLY A 114 43.50 36.32 -26.62
N PRO A 115 42.88 37.24 -27.37
CA PRO A 115 41.43 37.43 -27.39
C PRO A 115 40.71 36.32 -28.17
N LEU A 116 39.57 35.88 -27.63
CA LEU A 116 38.66 34.91 -28.25
C LEU A 116 37.99 35.48 -29.51
N PRO A 117 37.74 34.65 -30.54
CA PRO A 117 37.03 35.05 -31.74
C PRO A 117 35.53 35.24 -31.49
N GLN A 118 34.99 36.26 -32.16
CA GLN A 118 33.59 36.64 -32.16
C GLN A 118 32.74 35.55 -32.83
N THR A 119 31.74 35.03 -32.12
CA THR A 119 30.65 34.24 -32.70
C THR A 119 29.56 35.17 -33.25
N PRO A 120 29.06 34.96 -34.48
CA PRO A 120 28.02 35.78 -35.07
C PRO A 120 26.61 35.34 -34.64
N GLY A 121 25.78 36.32 -34.30
CA GLY A 121 24.34 36.33 -34.60
C GLY A 121 23.40 35.44 -33.79
N MET A 122 22.86 35.98 -32.68
CA MET A 122 21.50 35.67 -32.26
C MET A 122 20.67 36.97 -32.25
N PRO A 123 19.47 37.00 -32.85
CA PRO A 123 18.59 38.16 -32.79
C PRO A 123 17.93 38.30 -31.41
N PRO A 124 17.60 39.54 -30.97
CA PRO A 124 17.04 39.79 -29.65
C PRO A 124 15.59 39.29 -29.53
N PRO A 125 15.16 38.83 -28.33
CA PRO A 125 13.76 38.53 -28.08
C PRO A 125 12.94 39.82 -28.04
N ASN A 126 11.85 39.78 -28.80
CA ASN A 126 10.80 40.78 -28.93
C ASN A 126 10.17 41.07 -27.56
N LEU A 127 10.47 42.25 -26.99
CA LEU A 127 9.81 42.78 -25.79
C LEU A 127 8.44 43.34 -26.18
N GLY A 128 7.46 42.44 -26.31
CA GLY A 128 6.06 42.79 -26.40
C GLY A 128 5.54 43.30 -25.06
N TRP A 129 5.56 44.62 -24.88
CA TRP A 129 4.80 45.31 -23.85
C TRP A 129 3.31 45.22 -24.16
N GLY A 130 2.66 44.17 -23.66
CA GLY A 130 1.22 44.01 -23.66
C GLY A 130 0.65 44.30 -22.28
N PHE A 131 0.34 45.57 -21.99
CA PHE A 131 -0.66 45.92 -20.99
C PHE A 131 -2.04 45.53 -21.53
N PRO A 132 -2.85 44.84 -20.71
CA PRO A 132 -4.23 45.31 -20.64
C PRO A 132 -4.76 45.33 -19.21
N GLY A 133 -5.32 46.49 -18.86
CA GLY A 133 -6.65 46.56 -18.24
C GLY A 133 -6.75 46.21 -16.76
N SER A 134 -6.67 47.24 -15.92
CA SER A 134 -7.53 47.33 -14.73
C SER A 134 -9.00 47.12 -15.14
N PRO A 135 -9.79 46.46 -14.28
CA PRO A 135 -10.92 47.21 -13.74
C PRO A 135 -11.17 46.99 -12.25
N ALA A 136 -11.64 48.10 -11.65
CA ALA A 136 -12.69 48.16 -10.64
C ALA A 136 -12.49 47.44 -9.29
N SER A 137 -12.06 48.26 -8.32
CA SER A 137 -12.68 48.47 -7.01
C SER A 137 -13.95 47.66 -6.68
N GLU A 138 -13.90 46.82 -5.64
CA GLU A 138 -15.03 46.48 -4.76
C GLU A 138 -14.54 45.99 -3.38
N PRO A 139 -15.41 45.98 -2.34
CA PRO A 139 -15.07 46.59 -1.06
C PRO A 139 -14.55 45.63 0.02
N ARG A 140 -13.91 46.24 1.02
CA ARG A 140 -13.57 45.68 2.33
C ARG A 140 -14.73 44.88 2.92
N GLN A 141 -14.47 43.60 3.21
CA GLN A 141 -15.14 42.89 4.30
C GLN A 141 -14.11 42.57 5.39
N ASP A 142 -14.28 43.24 6.52
CA ASP A 142 -13.77 42.83 7.82
C ASP A 142 -14.44 41.51 8.23
N GLY A 143 -13.67 40.50 8.60
CA GLY A 143 -14.26 39.24 9.04
C GLY A 143 -13.28 38.15 9.43
N ARG A 144 -12.85 38.17 10.70
CA ARG A 144 -12.43 37.01 11.52
C ARG A 144 -11.40 36.03 10.93
N ARG A 145 -10.17 36.20 11.39
CA ARG A 145 -9.13 35.18 11.42
C ARG A 145 -9.57 34.01 12.32
N ASN A 146 -9.96 32.88 11.74
CA ASN A 146 -9.83 31.58 12.39
C ASN A 146 -8.46 31.01 11.99
N ALA A 147 -7.52 31.02 12.93
CA ALA A 147 -6.27 30.29 12.81
C ALA A 147 -6.58 28.79 12.91
N VAL A 148 -6.75 28.14 11.77
CA VAL A 148 -6.74 26.67 11.69
C VAL A 148 -5.28 26.26 11.76
N ALA A 149 -4.91 25.69 12.90
CA ALA A 149 -3.61 25.08 13.13
C ALA A 149 -3.36 23.99 12.09
N SER A 150 -2.27 24.10 11.37
CA SER A 150 -1.76 23.09 10.47
C SER A 150 -1.20 21.94 11.31
N GLU A 151 -2.03 20.94 11.62
CA GLU A 151 -1.56 19.66 12.14
C GLU A 151 -0.73 18.98 11.05
N THR A 152 0.58 18.96 11.27
CA THR A 152 1.52 18.16 10.49
C THR A 152 1.40 16.72 10.97
N GLU A 153 0.43 15.99 10.44
CA GLU A 153 0.36 14.54 10.63
C GLU A 153 1.53 13.89 9.88
N GLN A 154 2.44 13.28 10.64
CA GLN A 154 3.48 12.41 10.08
C GLN A 154 2.82 11.15 9.52
N PRO A 155 3.16 10.70 8.30
CA PRO A 155 2.71 9.41 7.82
C PRO A 155 3.41 8.31 8.63
N VAL A 156 2.63 7.63 9.48
CA VAL A 156 3.00 6.37 10.11
C VAL A 156 3.36 5.38 9.00
N GLN A 157 4.63 5.01 8.91
CA GLN A 157 5.12 3.95 8.05
C GLN A 157 4.45 2.63 8.45
N LYS A 158 3.38 2.26 7.77
CA LYS A 158 2.91 0.87 7.73
C LYS A 158 3.95 0.06 6.96
N HIS A 159 4.75 -0.71 7.68
CA HIS A 159 5.53 -1.80 7.12
C HIS A 159 4.57 -2.79 6.45
N ILE A 160 4.49 -2.73 5.12
CA ILE A 160 3.85 -3.77 4.31
C ILE A 160 4.86 -4.94 4.26
N PRO A 161 4.54 -6.13 4.78
CA PRO A 161 5.41 -7.28 4.60
C PRO A 161 5.52 -7.62 3.10
N PRO A 162 6.70 -8.08 2.62
CA PRO A 162 6.85 -8.46 1.22
C PRO A 162 5.86 -9.60 0.90
N ALA A 163 5.15 -9.45 -0.21
CA ALA A 163 4.29 -10.48 -0.76
C ALA A 163 5.13 -11.75 -0.99
N VAL A 164 4.81 -12.79 -0.22
CA VAL A 164 5.27 -14.15 -0.48
C VAL A 164 4.65 -14.54 -1.82
N ILE A 165 5.47 -14.56 -2.86
CA ILE A 165 5.14 -15.14 -4.15
C ILE A 165 5.02 -16.65 -3.89
N PRO A 166 3.82 -17.27 -4.02
CA PRO A 166 3.77 -18.72 -4.05
C PRO A 166 4.48 -19.14 -5.34
N SER A 167 5.66 -19.75 -5.18
CA SER A 167 6.33 -20.48 -6.24
C SER A 167 5.31 -21.41 -6.89
N GLY A 168 5.09 -21.21 -8.19
CA GLY A 168 4.25 -22.09 -8.98
C GLY A 168 4.82 -23.50 -8.94
N GLU A 169 4.17 -24.36 -8.16
CA GLU A 169 4.28 -25.79 -8.32
C GLU A 169 3.64 -26.13 -9.67
N THR A 170 4.48 -26.57 -10.58
CA THR A 170 4.12 -27.26 -11.81
C THR A 170 3.16 -28.42 -11.50
N PRO A 171 2.02 -28.56 -12.19
CA PRO A 171 1.25 -29.78 -12.12
C PRO A 171 1.97 -30.85 -12.94
N ASP A 172 2.81 -31.63 -12.27
CA ASP A 172 3.28 -32.93 -12.74
C ASP A 172 2.10 -33.90 -12.61
N GLN A 173 1.20 -33.89 -13.60
CA GLN A 173 0.12 -34.87 -13.71
C GLN A 173 0.70 -36.18 -14.22
N ARG A 174 1.26 -36.90 -13.25
CA ARG A 174 1.48 -38.34 -13.23
C ARG A 174 0.23 -39.05 -13.73
N ARG A 175 0.35 -39.57 -14.94
CA ARG A 175 -0.65 -40.37 -15.65
C ARG A 175 -0.55 -41.81 -15.16
N ASP A 176 -0.91 -42.04 -13.91
CA ASP A 176 -1.02 -43.39 -13.34
C ASP A 176 -2.49 -43.83 -13.40
N SER A 177 -2.76 -44.66 -14.41
CA SER A 177 -3.37 -45.99 -14.23
C SER A 177 -4.60 -46.13 -13.31
N GLU A 178 -5.81 -46.01 -13.86
CA GLU A 178 -6.94 -46.88 -13.46
C GLU A 178 -7.74 -47.29 -14.71
N GLN A 179 -7.22 -48.36 -15.33
CA GLN A 179 -7.87 -49.13 -16.36
C GLN A 179 -9.03 -49.91 -15.72
N THR A 180 -10.18 -49.25 -15.54
CA THR A 180 -11.39 -49.92 -15.05
C THR A 180 -12.03 -50.68 -16.20
N SER A 181 -11.66 -51.96 -16.30
CA SER A 181 -12.29 -52.99 -17.11
C SER A 181 -13.78 -53.11 -16.74
N MET A 182 -14.64 -52.37 -17.44
CA MET A 182 -16.08 -52.63 -17.48
C MET A 182 -16.30 -53.80 -18.43
N THR A 183 -16.48 -54.97 -17.84
CA THR A 183 -16.96 -56.18 -18.49
C THR A 183 -18.33 -55.91 -19.10
N HIS A 184 -18.40 -55.93 -20.43
CA HIS A 184 -19.66 -55.90 -21.17
C HIS A 184 -20.49 -57.16 -20.84
N PRO A 185 -21.76 -57.03 -20.40
CA PRO A 185 -22.66 -58.17 -20.34
C PRO A 185 -22.99 -58.64 -21.77
N LYS A 186 -22.87 -59.96 -21.99
CA LYS A 186 -23.28 -60.66 -23.21
C LYS A 186 -24.70 -60.25 -23.64
N PRO A 187 -24.92 -59.91 -24.92
CA PRO A 187 -26.28 -59.77 -25.44
C PRO A 187 -26.96 -61.15 -25.44
N ASN A 188 -28.12 -61.21 -24.81
CA ASN A 188 -29.02 -62.37 -24.83
C ASN A 188 -29.46 -62.65 -26.28
N PRO A 189 -29.53 -63.91 -26.72
CA PRO A 189 -29.98 -64.25 -28.05
C PRO A 189 -31.46 -63.85 -28.23
N SER A 190 -31.68 -63.02 -29.25
CA SER A 190 -32.99 -62.58 -29.73
C SER A 190 -33.92 -63.78 -29.96
N PRO A 191 -35.18 -63.72 -29.52
CA PRO A 191 -36.18 -64.68 -29.95
C PRO A 191 -36.40 -64.55 -31.46
N GLN A 192 -36.61 -65.71 -32.09
CA GLN A 192 -36.77 -65.85 -33.53
C GLN A 192 -37.95 -65.02 -34.05
N PRO A 193 -37.84 -64.41 -35.25
CA PRO A 193 -38.96 -63.78 -35.90
C PRO A 193 -39.93 -64.86 -36.39
N GLU A 194 -40.94 -65.16 -35.59
CA GLU A 194 -42.10 -65.88 -36.10
C GLU A 194 -42.74 -65.09 -37.24
N THR A 195 -43.05 -65.85 -38.27
CA THR A 195 -43.48 -65.46 -39.61
C THR A 195 -44.81 -64.71 -39.61
N MET A 196 -44.76 -63.41 -39.33
CA MET A 196 -45.86 -62.45 -39.62
C MET A 196 -46.01 -62.15 -41.13
N ALA A 197 -45.21 -62.78 -41.99
CA ALA A 197 -45.22 -62.56 -43.44
C ALA A 197 -46.52 -63.02 -44.14
N ASP A 198 -47.38 -63.80 -43.47
CA ASP A 198 -48.55 -64.41 -44.11
C ASP A 198 -49.88 -63.65 -43.88
N LEU A 199 -49.91 -62.70 -42.92
CA LEU A 199 -51.11 -61.87 -42.65
C LEU A 199 -51.18 -60.58 -43.48
N THR A 200 -50.05 -60.10 -44.01
CA THR A 200 -50.00 -58.91 -44.87
C THR A 200 -50.41 -59.18 -46.32
N ARG A 201 -50.47 -60.45 -46.75
CA ARG A 201 -50.77 -60.81 -48.14
C ARG A 201 -52.26 -60.83 -48.49
N ARG A 202 -53.17 -60.77 -47.51
CA ARG A 202 -54.64 -60.82 -47.75
C ARG A 202 -55.37 -59.46 -47.72
N PHE A 203 -54.69 -58.36 -47.37
CA PHE A 203 -55.31 -57.02 -47.29
C PHE A 203 -54.72 -55.99 -48.28
N SER A 204 -53.80 -56.40 -49.15
CA SER A 204 -53.00 -55.50 -50.01
C SER A 204 -53.76 -54.89 -51.19
N SER A 205 -55.03 -55.22 -51.42
CA SER A 205 -55.80 -54.76 -52.58
C SER A 205 -57.00 -53.87 -52.21
N SER A 206 -57.22 -53.58 -50.93
CA SER A 206 -58.30 -52.68 -50.52
C SER A 206 -57.82 -51.22 -50.59
N PRO A 207 -58.48 -50.36 -51.40
CA PRO A 207 -58.08 -48.96 -51.58
C PRO A 207 -58.11 -48.16 -50.26
N ILE A 208 -58.87 -48.61 -49.27
CA ILE A 208 -58.96 -47.98 -47.93
C ILE A 208 -57.62 -48.13 -47.17
N PHE A 209 -56.97 -49.29 -47.26
CA PHE A 209 -55.68 -49.53 -46.59
C PHE A 209 -54.54 -48.75 -47.26
N ILE A 210 -54.57 -48.62 -48.58
CA ILE A 210 -53.61 -47.78 -49.33
C ILE A 210 -53.78 -46.31 -48.94
N ALA A 211 -55.02 -45.79 -48.89
CA ALA A 211 -55.28 -44.41 -48.49
C ALA A 211 -54.87 -44.12 -47.04
N THR A 212 -55.14 -45.05 -46.11
CA THR A 212 -54.76 -44.91 -44.69
C THR A 212 -53.25 -45.00 -44.50
N GLY A 213 -52.57 -45.88 -45.25
CA GLY A 213 -51.10 -45.99 -45.26
C GLY A 213 -50.44 -44.72 -45.77
N LEU A 214 -50.97 -44.10 -46.84
CA LEU A 214 -50.46 -42.82 -47.34
C LEU A 214 -50.70 -41.68 -46.34
N ALA A 215 -51.89 -41.59 -45.75
CA ALA A 215 -52.20 -40.53 -44.78
C ALA A 215 -51.31 -40.62 -43.53
N THR A 216 -51.10 -41.84 -43.00
CA THR A 216 -50.22 -42.07 -41.84
C THR A 216 -48.75 -41.82 -42.19
N GLY A 217 -48.30 -42.24 -43.37
CA GLY A 217 -46.96 -41.95 -43.88
C GLY A 217 -46.69 -40.44 -43.99
N CYS A 218 -47.62 -39.68 -44.58
CA CYS A 218 -47.51 -38.22 -44.69
C CYS A 218 -47.48 -37.54 -43.31
N ALA A 219 -48.35 -37.96 -42.38
CA ALA A 219 -48.36 -37.42 -41.02
C ALA A 219 -47.04 -37.70 -40.27
N ALA A 220 -46.52 -38.93 -40.37
CA ALA A 220 -45.23 -39.30 -39.78
C ALA A 220 -44.07 -38.47 -40.35
N THR A 221 -44.09 -38.21 -41.67
CA THR A 221 -43.08 -37.38 -42.33
C THR A 221 -43.13 -35.92 -41.85
N ILE A 222 -44.33 -35.35 -41.67
CA ILE A 222 -44.48 -33.98 -41.15
C ILE A 222 -43.96 -33.88 -39.71
N VAL A 223 -44.31 -34.83 -38.83
CA VAL A 223 -43.82 -34.86 -37.45
C VAL A 223 -42.29 -35.02 -37.41
N TYR A 224 -41.74 -35.89 -38.25
CA TYR A 224 -40.29 -36.07 -38.36
C TYR A 224 -39.59 -34.77 -38.79
N LEU A 225 -40.11 -34.09 -39.81
CA LEU A 225 -39.58 -32.80 -40.26
C LEU A 225 -39.68 -31.72 -39.18
N TYR A 226 -40.77 -31.70 -38.42
CA TYR A 226 -40.94 -30.79 -37.29
C TYR A 226 -39.89 -31.03 -36.21
N ILE A 227 -39.68 -32.29 -35.79
CA ILE A 227 -38.66 -32.66 -34.79
C ILE A 227 -37.26 -32.26 -35.28
N MET A 228 -36.94 -32.54 -36.55
CA MET A 228 -35.65 -32.15 -37.14
C MET A 228 -35.46 -30.63 -37.17
N ASN A 229 -36.49 -29.86 -37.48
CA ASN A 229 -36.46 -28.40 -37.43
C ASN A 229 -36.31 -27.87 -36.00
N CYS A 230 -37.02 -28.44 -35.02
CA CYS A 230 -36.85 -28.10 -33.61
C CYS A 230 -35.43 -28.40 -33.12
N LYS A 231 -34.87 -29.56 -33.47
CA LYS A 231 -33.49 -29.94 -33.13
C LYS A 231 -32.47 -28.99 -33.78
N ARG A 232 -32.70 -28.57 -35.03
CA ARG A 232 -31.85 -27.60 -35.73
C ARG A 232 -31.94 -26.20 -35.10
N LYS A 233 -33.14 -25.78 -34.71
CA LYS A 233 -33.35 -24.51 -33.99
C LYS A 233 -32.65 -24.52 -32.63
N ASN A 234 -32.80 -25.59 -31.86
CA ASN A 234 -32.14 -25.71 -30.56
C ASN A 234 -30.61 -25.67 -30.69
N ARG A 235 -30.02 -26.35 -31.68
CA ARG A 235 -28.57 -26.24 -31.94
C ARG A 235 -28.11 -24.82 -32.27
N ARG A 236 -28.90 -24.05 -33.03
CA ARG A 236 -28.58 -22.64 -33.33
C ARG A 236 -28.68 -21.75 -32.08
N GLU A 237 -29.67 -22.00 -31.23
CA GLU A 237 -29.81 -21.29 -29.96
C GLU A 237 -28.66 -21.63 -29.00
N GLU A 238 -28.22 -22.90 -28.97
CA GLU A 238 -27.04 -23.33 -28.19
C GLU A 238 -25.76 -22.65 -28.69
N THR A 239 -25.50 -22.61 -30.01
CA THR A 239 -24.32 -21.92 -30.54
C THR A 239 -24.34 -20.42 -30.24
N LEU A 240 -25.50 -19.77 -30.34
CA LEU A 240 -25.63 -18.35 -29.99
C LEU A 240 -25.42 -18.09 -28.49
N ARG A 241 -25.85 -19.00 -27.62
CA ARG A 241 -25.59 -18.93 -26.18
C ARG A 241 -24.11 -19.12 -25.87
N GLU A 242 -23.44 -20.04 -26.55
CA GLU A 242 -22.00 -20.26 -26.40
C GLU A 242 -21.20 -19.05 -26.87
N GLU A 243 -21.52 -18.47 -28.04
CA GLU A 243 -20.88 -17.24 -28.54
C GLU A 243 -21.12 -16.04 -27.62
N ALA A 244 -22.33 -15.88 -27.09
CA ALA A 244 -22.64 -14.84 -26.11
C ALA A 244 -21.87 -15.04 -24.79
N ALA A 245 -21.74 -16.29 -24.31
CA ALA A 245 -20.97 -16.61 -23.12
C ALA A 245 -19.47 -16.36 -23.30
N GLN A 246 -18.91 -16.73 -24.46
CA GLN A 246 -17.52 -16.47 -24.81
C GLN A 246 -17.24 -14.96 -24.89
N THR A 247 -18.13 -14.20 -25.53
CA THR A 247 -18.03 -12.74 -25.64
C THR A 247 -18.11 -12.08 -24.26
N SER A 248 -19.03 -12.55 -23.40
CA SER A 248 -19.14 -12.07 -22.02
C SER A 248 -17.88 -12.38 -21.20
N SER A 249 -17.29 -13.56 -21.38
CA SER A 249 -16.04 -13.94 -20.70
C SER A 249 -14.86 -13.08 -21.17
N HIS A 250 -14.75 -12.83 -22.47
CA HIS A 250 -13.71 -11.95 -23.03
C HIS A 250 -13.84 -10.52 -22.49
N ASN A 251 -15.04 -9.94 -22.54
CA ASN A 251 -15.30 -8.60 -22.01
C ASN A 251 -14.98 -8.48 -20.52
N PHE A 252 -15.22 -9.55 -19.75
CA PHE A 252 -14.85 -9.59 -18.34
C PHE A 252 -13.32 -9.59 -18.15
N GLN A 253 -12.59 -10.41 -18.91
CA GLN A 253 -11.11 -10.44 -18.87
C GLN A 253 -10.50 -9.08 -19.25
N ASP A 254 -11.04 -8.42 -20.27
CA ASP A 254 -10.58 -7.08 -20.68
C ASP A 254 -10.78 -6.04 -19.57
N ARG A 255 -11.93 -6.08 -18.88
CA ARG A 255 -12.19 -5.19 -17.74
C ARG A 255 -11.21 -5.43 -16.59
N VAL A 256 -10.92 -6.71 -16.29
CA VAL A 256 -9.94 -7.06 -15.26
C VAL A 256 -8.54 -6.55 -15.64
N LYS A 257 -8.16 -6.73 -16.92
CA LYS A 257 -6.88 -6.25 -17.44
C LYS A 257 -6.77 -4.72 -17.39
N MET A 258 -7.79 -3.99 -17.84
CA MET A 258 -7.81 -2.53 -17.78
C MET A 258 -7.73 -2.01 -16.34
N ASN A 259 -8.49 -2.59 -15.41
CA ASN A 259 -8.42 -2.22 -14.00
C ASN A 259 -7.03 -2.49 -13.40
N HIS A 260 -6.38 -3.58 -13.80
CA HIS A 260 -5.03 -3.89 -13.36
C HIS A 260 -3.99 -2.91 -13.90
N GLU A 261 -4.07 -2.56 -15.19
CA GLU A 261 -3.20 -1.55 -15.81
C GLU A 261 -3.40 -0.16 -15.19
N GLU A 262 -4.64 0.21 -14.86
CA GLU A 262 -4.94 1.46 -14.17
C GLU A 262 -4.33 1.51 -12.77
N GLN A 263 -4.38 0.40 -12.02
CA GLN A 263 -3.69 0.30 -10.73
C GLN A 263 -2.16 0.45 -10.88
N ILE A 264 -1.56 -0.15 -11.91
CA ILE A 264 -0.12 -0.01 -12.19
C ILE A 264 0.22 1.46 -12.47
N ARG A 265 -0.58 2.15 -13.31
CA ARG A 265 -0.39 3.57 -13.61
C ARG A 265 -0.44 4.44 -12.35
N LYS A 266 -1.45 4.22 -11.52
CA LYS A 266 -1.61 4.95 -10.25
C LYS A 266 -0.43 4.72 -9.31
N ASN A 267 0.02 3.49 -9.17
CA ASN A 267 1.19 3.17 -8.34
C ASN A 267 2.48 3.84 -8.84
N LEU A 268 2.68 3.92 -10.16
CA LEU A 268 3.81 4.62 -10.76
C LEU A 268 3.74 6.14 -10.52
N GLU A 269 2.55 6.73 -10.65
CA GLU A 269 2.33 8.14 -10.37
C GLU A 269 2.60 8.48 -8.90
N ASP A 270 2.08 7.67 -7.97
CA ASP A 270 2.33 7.82 -6.54
C ASP A 270 3.83 7.70 -6.20
N GLN A 271 4.54 6.78 -6.85
CA GLN A 271 5.98 6.61 -6.69
C GLN A 271 6.77 7.83 -7.20
N SER A 272 6.36 8.38 -8.35
CA SER A 272 6.95 9.60 -8.93
C SER A 272 6.72 10.82 -8.02
N ASN A 273 5.50 10.99 -7.51
CA ASN A 273 5.15 12.08 -6.60
C ASN A 273 5.93 11.98 -5.28
N ALA A 274 6.07 10.77 -4.73
CA ALA A 274 6.90 10.54 -3.54
C ALA A 274 8.38 10.86 -3.78
N TYR A 275 8.91 10.61 -4.98
CA TYR A 275 10.26 10.99 -5.35
C TYR A 275 10.43 12.52 -5.40
N LEU A 276 9.53 13.23 -6.09
CA LEU A 276 9.54 14.69 -6.18
C LEU A 276 9.47 15.34 -4.79
N GLN A 277 8.62 14.81 -3.90
CA GLN A 277 8.51 15.31 -2.53
C GLN A 277 9.81 15.11 -1.73
N ARG A 278 10.46 13.95 -1.87
CA ARG A 278 11.77 13.67 -1.23
C ARG A 278 12.85 14.61 -1.75
N GLU A 279 12.86 14.90 -3.05
CA GLU A 279 13.82 15.83 -3.64
C GLU A 279 13.60 17.27 -3.17
N ALA A 280 12.34 17.73 -3.13
CA ALA A 280 11.99 19.03 -2.58
C ALA A 280 12.43 19.17 -1.11
N ALA A 281 12.21 18.13 -0.29
CA ALA A 281 12.67 18.09 1.10
C ALA A 281 14.20 18.14 1.21
N ARG A 282 14.94 17.47 0.31
CA ARG A 282 16.41 17.55 0.26
C ARG A 282 16.88 18.97 -0.05
N ARG A 283 16.26 19.65 -1.03
CA ARG A 283 16.59 21.04 -1.36
C ARG A 283 16.32 21.99 -0.19
N GLN A 284 15.22 21.80 0.55
CA GLN A 284 14.95 22.59 1.76
C GLN A 284 16.00 22.35 2.86
N ARG A 285 16.41 21.09 3.08
CA ARG A 285 17.49 20.78 4.03
C ARG A 285 18.83 21.38 3.62
N GLN A 286 19.15 21.37 2.34
CA GLN A 286 20.37 22.02 1.82
C GLN A 286 20.36 23.52 2.09
N LYS A 287 19.27 24.23 1.74
CA LYS A 287 19.11 25.66 2.03
C LYS A 287 19.19 25.96 3.54
N HIS A 288 18.60 25.11 4.37
CA HIS A 288 18.69 25.26 5.82
C HIS A 288 20.13 25.09 6.33
N ASN A 289 20.85 24.08 5.83
CA ASN A 289 22.25 23.85 6.19
C ASN A 289 23.16 24.99 5.71
N GLU A 290 22.92 25.53 4.51
CA GLU A 290 23.62 26.71 3.98
C GLU A 290 23.37 27.92 4.88
N PHE A 291 22.12 28.17 5.26
CA PHE A 291 21.77 29.25 6.19
C PHE A 291 22.45 29.09 7.56
N LEU A 292 22.49 27.88 8.11
CA LEU A 292 23.21 27.60 9.36
C LEU A 292 24.72 27.84 9.23
N ASN A 293 25.32 27.44 8.11
CA ASN A 293 26.74 27.64 7.86
C ASN A 293 27.08 29.14 7.70
N GLU A 294 26.26 29.90 6.97
CA GLU A 294 26.39 31.36 6.88
C GLU A 294 26.26 32.03 8.25
N SER A 295 25.25 31.64 9.04
CA SER A 295 25.05 32.17 10.39
C SER A 295 26.25 31.88 11.29
N TRP A 296 26.80 30.67 11.21
CA TRP A 296 28.01 30.28 11.93
C TRP A 296 29.24 31.09 11.49
N GLN A 297 29.45 31.28 10.19
CA GLN A 297 30.53 32.13 9.66
C GLN A 297 30.38 33.59 10.10
N ARG A 298 29.16 34.14 10.06
CA ARG A 298 28.87 35.51 10.55
C ARG A 298 29.19 35.63 12.05
N ALA A 299 28.86 34.61 12.84
CA ALA A 299 29.19 34.59 14.27
C ALA A 299 30.71 34.53 14.52
N GLN A 300 31.46 33.77 13.72
CA GLN A 300 32.93 33.73 13.80
C GLN A 300 33.56 35.08 13.44
N ARG A 301 33.12 35.72 12.35
CA ARG A 301 33.60 37.07 11.96
C ARG A 301 33.34 38.10 13.06
N LYS A 302 32.14 38.12 13.64
CA LYS A 302 31.82 39.01 14.77
C LYS A 302 32.70 38.77 15.99
N ARG A 303 33.11 37.53 16.25
CA ARG A 303 34.05 37.21 17.34
C ARG A 303 35.46 37.74 17.05
N GLN A 304 35.93 37.64 15.82
CA GLN A 304 37.23 38.21 15.41
C GLN A 304 37.21 39.73 15.49
N GLU A 305 36.19 40.38 14.93
CA GLU A 305 36.04 41.85 14.99
C GLU A 305 35.97 42.35 16.45
N LYS A 306 35.27 41.62 17.34
CA LYS A 306 35.22 41.99 18.76
C LYS A 306 36.61 41.91 19.41
N LYS A 307 37.43 40.91 19.07
CA LYS A 307 38.81 40.79 19.58
C LYS A 307 39.67 41.96 19.11
N GLU A 308 39.64 42.28 17.82
CA GLU A 308 40.37 43.42 17.24
C GLU A 308 39.94 44.76 17.86
N ARG A 309 38.63 44.97 18.07
CA ARG A 309 38.11 46.15 18.78
C ARG A 309 38.59 46.22 20.23
N THR A 310 38.63 45.10 20.95
CA THR A 310 39.16 45.08 22.33
C THR A 310 40.67 45.31 22.39
N GLU A 311 41.43 44.80 21.42
CA GLU A 311 42.89 45.00 21.35
C GLU A 311 43.23 46.45 21.04
N THR A 312 42.57 47.05 20.04
CA THR A 312 42.73 48.48 19.72
C THR A 312 42.30 49.39 20.86
N HIS A 313 41.22 49.04 21.59
CA HIS A 313 40.80 49.80 22.76
C HIS A 313 41.80 49.68 23.92
N ASN A 314 42.31 48.48 24.21
CA ASN A 314 43.35 48.26 25.23
C ASN A 314 44.66 49.02 24.92
N HIS A 315 45.05 49.10 23.64
CA HIS A 315 46.24 49.86 23.25
C HIS A 315 46.08 51.38 23.48
N LYS A 316 44.88 51.93 23.21
CA LYS A 316 44.59 53.35 23.52
C LYS A 316 44.47 53.61 25.03
N GLN A 317 43.99 52.65 25.81
CA GLN A 317 43.77 52.85 27.25
C GLN A 317 45.05 52.67 28.09
N LYS A 318 46.04 51.88 27.62
CA LYS A 318 47.36 51.76 28.28
C LYS A 318 48.19 53.05 28.26
N GLY A 319 47.85 54.04 27.44
CA GLY A 319 48.54 55.33 27.38
C GLY A 319 48.12 56.36 28.44
N ASN A 320 47.02 56.16 29.18
CA ASN A 320 46.42 57.23 30.00
C ASN A 320 46.10 56.88 31.46
N ASN A 321 46.46 55.68 31.95
CA ASN A 321 46.08 55.21 33.29
C ASN A 321 47.28 54.82 34.18
N GLN A 322 48.28 55.71 34.30
CA GLN A 322 49.32 55.59 35.33
C GLN A 322 48.96 56.25 36.68
N GLN A 323 47.77 56.85 36.81
CA GLN A 323 47.34 57.43 38.09
C GLN A 323 45.87 57.17 38.34
N LYS A 324 45.57 56.65 39.54
CA LYS A 324 44.23 56.48 40.17
C LYS A 324 43.47 55.26 39.59
N THR A 325 43.11 54.19 40.30
CA THR A 325 42.86 53.92 41.73
C THR A 325 42.80 52.39 41.86
N SER A 326 43.65 51.76 42.66
CA SER A 326 43.30 51.23 43.99
C SER A 326 41.91 51.63 44.52
N ARG A 327 40.93 50.72 44.42
CA ARG A 327 39.83 50.49 45.40
C ARG A 327 38.88 49.42 44.84
N THR A 328 39.04 48.17 45.28
CA THR A 328 38.13 47.55 46.27
C THR A 328 36.66 47.58 45.84
N ALA A 329 36.32 46.77 44.84
CA ALA A 329 34.95 46.34 44.59
C ALA A 329 35.03 44.90 44.07
N ASP A 330 34.21 44.01 44.62
CA ASP A 330 34.05 42.58 44.28
C ASP A 330 34.73 41.52 45.16
N HIS A 331 35.01 41.82 46.43
CA HIS A 331 34.79 40.82 47.50
C HIS A 331 33.30 40.76 47.87
N ARG A 332 32.43 40.66 46.86
CA ARG A 332 31.01 40.34 47.08
C ARG A 332 30.95 38.89 47.54
N ASP A 333 30.76 38.75 48.84
CA ASP A 333 30.13 37.65 49.57
C ASP A 333 30.01 36.29 48.83
N ILE A 334 31.16 35.71 48.45
CA ILE A 334 31.28 34.36 47.85
C ILE A 334 30.58 33.31 48.73
N SER A 335 30.45 33.60 50.04
CA SER A 335 29.72 32.78 51.01
C SER A 335 28.23 32.67 50.69
N HIS A 336 27.59 33.76 50.26
CA HIS A 336 26.16 33.77 49.94
C HIS A 336 25.87 32.94 48.67
N ASP A 337 26.65 33.15 47.61
CA ASP A 337 26.47 32.44 46.34
C ASP A 337 26.71 30.93 46.48
N LYS A 338 27.70 30.53 47.30
CA LYS A 338 27.94 29.10 47.59
C LYS A 338 26.80 28.47 48.39
N LYS A 339 26.24 29.17 49.38
CA LYS A 339 25.07 28.67 50.14
C LYS A 339 23.85 28.51 49.24
N TRP A 340 23.58 29.50 48.38
CA TRP A 340 22.50 29.43 47.40
C TRP A 340 22.68 28.24 46.43
N ALA A 341 23.88 28.09 45.87
CA ALA A 341 24.18 26.98 44.96
C ALA A 341 24.05 25.60 45.63
N CYS A 342 24.47 25.48 46.89
CA CYS A 342 24.28 24.26 47.68
C CYS A 342 22.79 23.93 47.90
N SER A 343 21.95 24.94 48.14
CA SER A 343 20.50 24.77 48.27
C SER A 343 19.85 24.29 46.98
N ILE A 344 20.27 24.81 45.82
CA ILE A 344 19.74 24.39 44.50
C ILE A 344 20.15 22.94 44.19
N LEU A 345 21.39 22.55 44.51
CA LEU A 345 21.89 21.20 44.26
C LEU A 345 21.48 20.18 45.33
N GLY A 346 20.93 20.64 46.47
CA GLY A 346 20.54 19.79 47.60
C GLY A 346 21.75 19.11 48.26
N VAL A 347 22.86 19.83 48.38
CA VAL A 347 24.11 19.33 49.00
C VAL A 347 24.52 20.19 50.19
N ASN A 348 25.31 19.62 51.10
CA ASN A 348 25.87 20.38 52.22
C ASN A 348 26.95 21.35 51.71
N LEU A 349 27.15 22.49 52.40
CA LEU A 349 28.23 23.44 52.10
C LEU A 349 29.63 22.80 52.19
N ARG A 350 29.77 21.73 52.97
CA ARG A 350 31.01 20.94 53.11
C ARG A 350 31.06 19.71 52.19
N ALA A 351 30.16 19.59 51.21
CA ALA A 351 30.12 18.44 50.31
C ALA A 351 31.39 18.33 49.48
N SER A 352 31.84 17.09 49.27
CA SER A 352 33.03 16.85 48.44
C SER A 352 32.76 17.17 46.96
N PRO A 353 33.77 17.51 46.14
CA PRO A 353 33.58 17.74 44.70
C PRO A 353 32.92 16.56 43.97
N ARG A 354 33.17 15.33 44.42
CA ARG A 354 32.53 14.11 43.89
C ARG A 354 31.04 14.08 44.19
N GLU A 355 30.63 14.51 45.39
CA GLU A 355 29.25 14.59 45.81
C GLU A 355 28.48 15.69 45.07
N ILE A 356 29.09 16.87 44.91
CA ILE A 356 28.54 17.98 44.11
C ILE A 356 28.26 17.51 42.67
N LYS A 357 29.24 16.85 42.03
CA LYS A 357 29.09 16.31 40.67
C LYS A 357 28.00 15.23 40.59
N ARG A 358 27.91 14.34 41.59
CA ARG A 358 26.89 13.29 41.64
C ARG A 358 25.47 13.88 41.77
N SER A 359 25.29 14.87 42.63
CA SER A 359 24.01 15.56 42.80
C SER A 359 23.61 16.36 41.56
N TYR A 360 24.56 17.05 40.92
CA TYR A 360 24.34 17.72 39.63
C TYR A 360 23.80 16.75 38.56
N ILE A 361 24.48 15.62 38.34
CA ILE A 361 24.04 14.61 37.35
C ILE A 361 22.65 14.08 37.68
N LYS A 362 22.37 13.82 38.97
CA LYS A 362 21.06 13.35 39.44
C LYS A 362 19.96 14.36 39.16
N MET A 363 20.20 15.64 39.42
CA MET A 363 19.24 16.73 39.19
C MET A 363 19.00 16.94 37.70
N ILE A 364 20.05 17.04 36.88
CA ILE A 364 19.89 17.29 35.44
C ILE A 364 19.20 16.13 34.72
N LYS A 365 19.45 14.89 35.13
CA LYS A 365 18.75 13.71 34.59
C LYS A 365 17.26 13.71 34.95
N LYS A 366 16.85 14.36 36.04
CA LYS A 366 15.44 14.51 36.43
C LYS A 366 14.76 15.66 35.68
N THR A 367 15.46 16.78 35.49
CA THR A 367 14.91 18.00 34.90
C THR A 367 15.30 18.20 33.42
N HIS A 368 15.75 17.15 32.73
CA HIS A 368 16.15 17.26 31.32
C HIS A 368 14.93 17.57 30.43
N PRO A 369 15.01 18.52 29.48
CA PRO A 369 13.87 18.92 28.64
C PRO A 369 13.28 17.74 27.83
N ASP A 370 14.10 16.77 27.39
CA ASP A 370 13.60 15.58 26.69
C ASP A 370 12.50 14.83 27.45
N LYS A 371 12.54 14.81 28.79
CA LYS A 371 11.52 14.13 29.61
C LYS A 371 10.19 14.89 29.70
N ALA A 372 10.20 16.19 29.40
CA ALA A 372 9.01 17.04 29.44
C ALA A 372 8.34 17.20 28.07
N SER A 373 9.01 16.77 26.99
CA SER A 373 8.54 16.90 25.61
C SER A 373 7.16 16.28 25.34
N SER A 374 6.72 15.33 26.16
CA SER A 374 5.44 14.62 26.02
C SER A 374 4.31 15.13 26.93
N ILE A 375 4.55 16.09 27.83
CA ILE A 375 3.60 16.41 28.91
C ILE A 375 2.80 17.70 28.61
N ASN A 376 3.46 18.85 28.45
CA ASN A 376 2.85 20.14 28.06
C ASN A 376 3.93 21.22 27.83
N LYS A 377 3.65 22.25 27.03
CA LYS A 377 4.58 23.38 26.79
C LYS A 377 4.89 24.18 28.06
N ALA A 378 3.91 24.33 28.96
CA ALA A 378 4.12 25.02 30.24
C ALA A 378 5.12 24.25 31.13
N THR A 379 4.98 22.92 31.21
CA THR A 379 5.91 22.08 31.96
C THR A 379 7.30 22.03 31.34
N GLU A 380 7.40 22.10 30.01
CA GLU A 380 8.69 22.19 29.31
C GLU A 380 9.45 23.48 29.68
N ALA A 381 8.75 24.62 29.76
CA ALA A 381 9.34 25.89 30.18
C ALA A 381 9.87 25.83 31.62
N GLU A 382 9.12 25.24 32.54
CA GLU A 382 9.57 25.07 33.93
C GLU A 382 10.80 24.16 34.05
N PHE A 383 10.85 23.07 33.28
CA PHE A 383 11.98 22.14 33.27
C PHE A 383 13.23 22.84 32.71
N LEU A 384 13.06 23.65 31.66
CA LEU A 384 14.13 24.44 31.08
C LEU A 384 14.70 25.47 32.08
N GLU A 385 13.83 26.18 32.82
CA GLU A 385 14.28 27.13 33.85
C GLU A 385 15.00 26.44 35.00
N LYS A 386 14.44 25.32 35.51
CA LYS A 386 15.08 24.53 36.58
C LYS A 386 16.45 24.01 36.12
N ALA A 387 16.56 23.50 34.89
CA ALA A 387 17.84 23.05 34.33
C ALA A 387 18.88 24.17 34.24
N LYS A 388 18.47 25.40 33.86
CA LYS A 388 19.35 26.57 33.86
C LYS A 388 19.86 26.90 35.25
N LEU A 389 18.99 26.92 36.26
CA LEU A 389 19.38 27.19 37.66
C LEU A 389 20.38 26.14 38.19
N ILE A 390 20.16 24.86 37.87
CA ILE A 390 21.07 23.76 38.24
C ILE A 390 22.45 23.95 37.61
N ASN A 391 22.53 24.34 36.33
CA ASN A 391 23.79 24.59 35.65
C ASN A 391 24.56 25.77 36.26
N VAL A 392 23.87 26.88 36.54
CA VAL A 392 24.47 28.06 37.18
C VAL A 392 24.99 27.71 38.58
N ALA A 393 24.21 26.98 39.38
CA ALA A 393 24.64 26.54 40.71
C ALA A 393 25.90 25.65 40.64
N TYR A 394 25.97 24.73 39.66
CA TYR A 394 27.16 23.89 39.47
C TYR A 394 28.40 24.71 39.05
N ASP A 395 28.23 25.69 38.17
CA ASP A 395 29.33 26.57 37.74
C ASP A 395 29.87 27.42 38.89
N ILE A 396 29.01 27.90 39.80
CA ILE A 396 29.44 28.63 41.01
C ILE A 396 30.24 27.71 41.93
N MET A 397 29.81 26.45 42.11
CA MET A 397 30.50 25.49 42.99
C MET A 397 31.81 24.94 42.40
N LYS A 398 32.00 25.08 41.08
CA LYS A 398 33.22 24.65 40.37
C LYS A 398 34.36 25.67 40.46
N LYS A 399 34.02 26.95 40.63
CA LYS A 399 34.97 28.05 40.84
C LYS A 399 35.53 28.03 42.26
#